data_AF-A0A356BWL2-F1
#
_entry.id   AF-A0A356BWL2-F1
#
_cell.length_a   1.000
_cell.length_b   1.000
_cell.length_c   1.000
_cell.angle_alpha   90.00
_cell.angle_beta   90.00
_cell.angle_gamma   90.00
#
_symmetry.space_group_name_H-M   'P 1'
#
loop_
_entity.id
_entity.type
_entity.pdbx_description
1 polymer ?
#
loop_
_entity_poly.entity_id
_entity_poly.type
_entity_poly.pdbx_seq_one_letter_code
_entity_poly.pdbx_strand_id
1 'polypeptide(L)'
;MEILHIDLGSHSYTIHIDSGLLTNLPSYLGSAEAWVVITDEVVDGLYGQELVENWNHNRVHKIVLPAGEETKNLQTVEEILRKMLNFGVTRRSRVLALGGGVVGD
;
A
#
# COMPACT_ATOMS: atom_id res chain seq x y z
N MET A 1 -4.47 17.84 -11.40
CA MET A 1 -5.35 17.26 -10.38
C MET A 1 -6.73 16.92 -10.92
N GLU A 2 -7.00 15.64 -11.10
CA GLU A 2 -8.33 15.07 -11.35
C GLU A 2 -8.75 14.26 -10.11
N ILE A 3 -10.03 14.34 -9.74
CA ILE A 3 -10.60 13.60 -8.61
C ILE A 3 -11.86 12.89 -9.11
N LEU A 4 -11.90 11.57 -8.97
CA LEU A 4 -13.05 10.74 -9.32
C LEU A 4 -13.67 10.16 -8.05
N HIS A 5 -14.96 10.41 -7.84
CA HIS A 5 -15.71 9.78 -6.77
C HIS A 5 -16.42 8.52 -7.32
N ILE A 6 -16.12 7.37 -6.72
CA ILE A 6 -16.73 6.09 -7.08
C ILE A 6 -17.83 5.79 -6.07
N ASP A 7 -19.08 5.83 -6.51
CA ASP A 7 -20.25 5.58 -5.65
C ASP A 7 -20.59 4.08 -5.61
N LEU A 8 -20.31 3.46 -4.46
CA LEU A 8 -20.62 2.07 -4.12
C LEU A 8 -21.41 2.00 -2.79
N GLY A 9 -22.13 3.07 -2.44
CA GLY A 9 -22.86 3.19 -1.18
C GLY A 9 -21.93 3.27 0.04
N SER A 10 -21.96 2.26 0.92
CA SER A 10 -21.10 2.24 2.11
C SER A 10 -19.62 1.97 1.83
N HIS A 11 -19.29 1.56 0.60
CA HIS A 11 -17.92 1.28 0.15
C HIS A 11 -17.40 2.31 -0.86
N SER A 12 -18.06 3.46 -0.99
CA SER A 12 -17.62 4.52 -1.89
C SER A 12 -16.22 5.03 -1.53
N TYR A 13 -15.43 5.36 -2.53
CA TYR A 13 -14.06 5.86 -2.34
C TYR A 13 -13.71 6.90 -3.42
N THR A 14 -12.58 7.58 -3.20
CA THR A 14 -12.11 8.64 -4.08
C THR A 14 -10.80 8.21 -4.72
N ILE A 15 -10.69 8.40 -6.03
CA ILE A 15 -9.46 8.21 -6.80
C ILE A 15 -8.87 9.60 -7.06
N HIS A 16 -7.62 9.80 -6.63
CA HIS A 16 -6.86 11.01 -6.89
C HIS A 16 -5.87 10.74 -8.02
N ILE A 17 -5.88 11.57 -9.06
CA ILE A 17 -4.99 11.44 -10.22
C ILE A 17 -4.26 12.76 -10.43
N ASP A 18 -2.96 12.76 -10.17
CA ASP A 18 -2.08 13.90 -10.41
C ASP A 18 -0.62 13.50 -10.46
N SER A 19 0.23 14.37 -11.02
CA SER A 19 1.68 14.23 -10.92
C SER A 19 2.18 14.55 -9.51
N GLY A 20 3.09 13.75 -8.97
CA GLY A 20 3.77 14.05 -7.70
C GLY A 20 2.94 13.75 -6.44
N LEU A 21 1.84 12.98 -6.55
CA LEU A 21 1.02 12.61 -5.38
C LEU A 21 1.79 11.81 -4.34
N LEU A 22 2.80 11.03 -4.77
CA LEU A 22 3.61 10.20 -3.89
C LEU A 22 4.36 11.02 -2.84
N THR A 23 4.90 12.17 -3.24
CA THR A 23 5.69 13.06 -2.37
C THR A 23 4.89 13.57 -1.16
N ASN A 24 3.55 13.66 -1.27
CA ASN A 24 2.68 14.06 -0.17
C ASN A 24 1.55 13.05 0.07
N LEU A 25 1.84 11.76 -0.16
CA LEU A 25 0.85 10.69 -0.04
C LEU A 25 0.10 10.70 1.31
N PRO A 26 0.74 10.93 2.47
CA PRO A 26 0.03 10.96 3.75
C PRO A 26 -1.12 11.98 3.83
N SER A 27 -1.09 13.06 3.04
CA SER A 27 -2.17 14.06 3.02
C SER A 27 -3.47 13.56 2.37
N TYR A 28 -3.37 12.53 1.51
CA TYR A 28 -4.51 11.90 0.85
C TYR A 28 -5.03 10.69 1.62
N LEU A 29 -4.31 10.28 2.66
CA LEU A 29 -4.61 9.09 3.44
C LEU A 29 -5.20 9.47 4.81
N GLY A 30 -6.18 8.69 5.26
CA GLY A 30 -6.68 8.82 6.63
C GLY A 30 -5.68 8.29 7.67
N SER A 31 -5.90 8.55 8.95
CA SER A 31 -5.03 8.05 10.02
C SER A 31 -5.04 6.52 10.14
N ALA A 32 -3.90 5.93 10.51
CA ALA A 32 -3.78 4.54 10.94
C ALA A 32 -2.74 4.41 12.05
N GLU A 33 -2.89 3.38 12.89
CA GLU A 33 -1.90 3.05 13.92
C GLU A 33 -0.57 2.56 13.31
N ALA A 34 -0.68 1.79 12.24
CA ALA A 34 0.45 1.32 11.46
C ALA A 34 0.02 1.12 10.00
N TRP A 35 0.99 1.18 9.11
CA TRP A 35 0.83 0.94 7.68
C TRP A 35 1.65 -0.26 7.26
N VAL A 36 1.07 -1.11 6.42
CA VAL A 36 1.76 -2.22 5.78
C VAL A 36 1.77 -1.95 4.28
N VAL A 37 2.94 -1.56 3.77
CA VAL A 37 3.18 -1.37 2.34
C VAL A 37 3.51 -2.73 1.73
N ILE A 38 2.74 -3.15 0.74
CA ILE A 38 3.00 -4.34 -0.07
C ILE A 38 3.38 -3.85 -1.46
N THR A 39 4.51 -4.34 -1.98
CA THR A 39 5.05 -3.94 -3.27
C THR A 39 5.86 -5.07 -3.88
N ASP A 40 6.16 -5.00 -5.17
CA ASP A 40 7.13 -5.88 -5.82
C ASP A 40 8.52 -5.22 -5.88
N GLU A 41 9.55 -6.02 -6.13
CA GLU A 41 10.95 -5.57 -6.14
C GLU A 41 11.25 -4.47 -7.19
N VAL A 42 10.55 -4.46 -8.33
CA VAL A 42 10.76 -3.46 -9.38
C VAL A 42 10.20 -2.12 -8.94
N VAL A 43 8.95 -2.13 -8.45
CA VAL A 43 8.28 -0.91 -7.95
C VAL A 43 8.95 -0.39 -6.69
N ASP A 44 9.44 -1.27 -5.80
CA ASP A 44 10.19 -0.88 -4.61
C ASP A 44 11.47 -0.13 -4.96
N GLY A 45 12.22 -0.62 -5.96
CA GLY A 45 13.45 0.01 -6.43
C GLY A 45 13.23 1.40 -7.03
N LEU A 46 12.04 1.69 -7.55
CA LEU A 46 11.70 2.97 -8.17
C LEU A 46 11.09 3.98 -7.17
N TYR A 47 10.19 3.52 -6.29
CA TYR A 47 9.33 4.40 -5.48
C TYR A 47 9.39 4.12 -3.98
N GLY A 48 9.97 2.99 -3.57
CA GLY A 48 9.95 2.53 -2.19
C GLY A 48 10.71 3.44 -1.24
N GLN A 49 11.79 4.08 -1.71
CA GLN A 49 12.55 5.05 -0.91
C GLN A 49 11.76 6.36 -0.72
N GLU A 50 11.27 6.96 -1.82
CA GLU A 50 10.47 8.20 -1.77
C GLU A 50 9.24 8.04 -0.87
N LEU A 51 8.58 6.88 -0.93
CA LEU A 51 7.43 6.59 -0.08
C LEU A 51 7.77 6.66 1.41
N VAL A 52 8.90 6.08 1.83
CA VAL A 52 9.28 5.99 3.25
C VAL A 52 9.79 7.33 3.77
N GLU A 53 10.58 8.05 2.98
CA GLU A 53 11.15 9.36 3.37
C GLU A 53 10.07 10.40 3.65
N ASN A 54 8.98 10.36 2.88
CA ASN A 54 7.86 11.29 3.04
C ASN A 54 6.86 10.86 4.13
N TRP A 55 7.10 9.74 4.81
CA TRP A 55 6.19 9.14 5.77
C TRP A 55 6.65 9.35 7.23
N ASN A 56 6.54 10.58 7.72
CA ASN A 56 7.24 11.01 8.95
C ASN A 56 6.65 10.55 10.31
N HIS A 57 5.44 9.96 10.39
CA HIS A 57 4.72 9.91 11.68
C HIS A 57 4.04 8.61 12.10
N ASN A 58 3.97 7.59 11.24
CA ASN A 58 3.32 6.31 11.59
C ASN A 58 4.31 5.15 11.48
N ARG A 59 4.07 4.07 12.23
CA ARG A 59 4.80 2.80 12.05
C ARG A 59 4.52 2.26 10.65
N VAL A 60 5.50 2.33 9.75
CA VAL A 60 5.42 1.75 8.40
C VAL A 60 6.22 0.47 8.35
N HIS A 61 5.57 -0.62 7.96
CA HIS A 61 6.18 -1.89 7.65
C HIS A 61 6.12 -2.10 6.14
N LYS A 62 7.18 -2.66 5.56
CA LYS A 62 7.25 -2.92 4.12
C LYS A 62 7.44 -4.41 3.84
N ILE A 63 6.65 -4.94 2.93
CA ILE A 63 6.72 -6.31 2.42
C ILE A 63 6.99 -6.22 0.93
N VAL A 64 8.19 -6.64 0.53
CA VAL A 64 8.60 -6.69 -0.88
C VAL A 64 8.46 -8.13 -1.37
N LEU A 65 7.80 -8.29 -2.52
CA LEU A 65 7.58 -9.55 -3.22
C LEU A 65 8.45 -9.63 -4.48
N PRO A 66 8.78 -10.83 -4.99
CA PRO A 66 9.27 -10.97 -6.36
C PRO A 66 8.30 -10.34 -7.35
N ALA A 67 8.80 -9.81 -8.48
CA ALA A 67 7.92 -9.28 -9.51
C ALA A 67 7.42 -10.41 -10.44
N GLY A 68 6.11 -10.49 -10.67
CA GLY A 68 5.52 -11.41 -11.66
C GLY A 68 4.14 -11.95 -11.26
N GLU A 69 3.35 -12.42 -12.22
CA GLU A 69 2.01 -12.98 -11.97
C GLU A 69 2.08 -14.23 -11.06
N GLU A 70 3.21 -14.93 -11.05
CA GLU A 70 3.42 -16.09 -10.20
C GLU A 70 3.28 -15.79 -8.70
N THR A 71 3.44 -14.53 -8.27
CA THR A 71 3.22 -14.14 -6.86
C THR A 71 1.75 -13.95 -6.53
N LYS A 72 0.86 -13.95 -7.51
CA LYS A 72 -0.58 -13.85 -7.30
C LYS A 72 -1.17 -15.22 -6.97
N ASN A 73 -0.86 -15.70 -5.77
CA ASN A 73 -1.31 -16.99 -5.29
C ASN A 73 -1.56 -16.97 -3.77
N LEU A 74 -2.28 -17.98 -3.28
CA LEU A 74 -2.66 -18.06 -1.87
C LEU A 74 -1.47 -18.29 -0.92
N GLN A 75 -0.38 -18.90 -1.38
CA GLN A 75 0.83 -19.07 -0.58
C GLN A 75 1.49 -17.71 -0.31
N THR A 76 1.57 -16.84 -1.31
CA THR A 76 2.07 -15.47 -1.14
C THR A 76 1.19 -14.67 -0.18
N VAL A 77 -0.14 -14.80 -0.29
CA VAL A 77 -1.08 -14.20 0.68
C VAL A 77 -0.83 -14.70 2.10
N GLU A 78 -0.61 -16.00 2.28
CA GLU A 78 -0.29 -16.59 3.59
C GLU A 78 1.01 -16.01 4.16
N GLU A 79 2.05 -15.87 3.34
CA GLU A 79 3.32 -15.28 3.75
C GLU A 79 3.18 -13.81 4.16
N ILE A 80 2.39 -13.02 3.41
CA ILE A 80 2.05 -11.63 3.76
C ILE A 80 1.36 -11.59 5.12
N LEU A 81 0.33 -12.41 5.33
CA LEU A 81 -0.41 -12.46 6.59
C LEU A 81 0.49 -12.85 7.77
N ARG A 82 1.40 -13.82 7.58
CA ARG A 82 2.40 -14.19 8.60
C ARG A 82 3.32 -13.03 8.95
N LYS A 83 3.80 -12.27 7.96
CA LYS A 83 4.61 -11.06 8.20
C LYS A 83 3.80 -10.00 8.96
N MET A 84 2.56 -9.76 8.57
CA MET A 84 1.67 -8.80 9.25
C MET A 84 1.43 -9.17 10.73
N LEU A 85 1.26 -10.46 11.03
CA LEU A 85 1.14 -10.94 12.40
C LEU A 85 2.42 -10.67 13.20
N ASN A 86 3.59 -10.92 12.61
CA ASN A 86 4.89 -10.66 13.27
C ASN A 86 5.13 -9.16 13.53
N PHE A 87 4.58 -8.28 12.70
CA PHE A 87 4.63 -6.84 12.90
C PHE A 87 3.68 -6.34 14.00
N GLY A 88 2.79 -7.21 14.52
CA GLY A 88 1.77 -6.82 15.49
C GLY A 88 0.71 -5.89 14.90
N VAL A 89 0.41 -6.04 13.61
CA VAL A 89 -0.61 -5.26 12.89
C VAL A 89 -1.98 -5.56 13.49
N THR A 90 -2.79 -4.51 13.70
CA THR A 90 -4.13 -4.63 14.29
C THR A 90 -5.20 -4.23 13.27
N ARG A 91 -6.49 -4.35 13.65
CA ARG A 91 -7.61 -3.85 12.83
C ARG A 91 -7.61 -2.32 12.63
N ARG A 92 -6.75 -1.59 13.36
CA ARG A 92 -6.57 -0.14 13.22
C ARG A 92 -5.40 0.21 12.30
N SER A 93 -4.69 -0.79 11.80
CA SER A 93 -3.68 -0.65 10.77
C SER A 93 -4.31 -0.63 9.37
N ARG A 94 -3.56 -0.14 8.39
CA ARG A 94 -3.99 -0.09 6.99
C ARG A 94 -2.96 -0.76 6.08
N VAL A 95 -3.46 -1.41 5.03
CA VAL A 95 -2.62 -1.96 3.97
C VAL A 95 -2.58 -0.96 2.82
N LEU A 96 -1.39 -0.75 2.26
CA LEU A 96 -1.15 0.07 1.08
C LEU A 96 -0.52 -0.83 0.00
N ALA A 97 -1.24 -1.07 -1.09
CA ALA A 97 -0.67 -1.70 -2.27
C ALA A 97 0.07 -0.63 -3.09
N LEU A 98 1.38 -0.78 -3.25
CA LEU A 98 2.22 0.04 -4.11
C LEU A 98 2.67 -0.83 -5.28
N GLY A 99 1.97 -0.72 -6.42
CA GLY A 99 2.30 -1.49 -7.61
C GLY A 99 1.16 -1.55 -8.62
N GLY A 100 1.25 -2.51 -9.53
CA GLY A 100 0.21 -2.81 -10.51
C GLY A 100 -0.86 -3.78 -9.99
N GLY A 101 -1.65 -4.36 -10.91
CA GLY A 101 -2.75 -5.27 -10.58
C GLY A 101 -2.33 -6.52 -9.78
N VAL A 102 -1.13 -7.06 -10.02
CA VAL A 102 -0.62 -8.23 -9.29
C VAL A 102 -0.48 -7.97 -7.79
N VAL A 103 -0.04 -6.77 -7.40
CA VAL A 103 0.13 -6.39 -5.99
C VAL A 103 -1.20 -5.96 -5.37
N GLY A 104 -2.10 -5.40 -6.18
CA GLY A 104 -3.41 -4.95 -5.73
C GLY A 104 -4.43 -6.07 -5.50
N ASP A 105 -4.31 -7.16 -6.26
CA ASP A 105 -5.15 -8.36 -6.13
C ASP A 105 -4.70 -9.28 -4.99
#